data_AF-A0A529LE91-F1
#
_entry.id   AF-A0A529LE91-F1
#
_cell.length_a   1.000
_cell.length_b   1.000
_cell.length_c   1.000
_cell.angle_alpha   90.00
_cell.angle_beta   90.00
_cell.angle_gamma   90.00
#
_symmetry.space_group_name_H-M   'P 1'
#
loop_
_entity.id
_entity.type
_entity.pdbx_description
1 polymer ?
#
loop_
_entity_poly.entity_id
_entity_poly.type
_entity_poly.pdbx_seq_one_letter_code
_entity_poly.pdbx_strand_id
1 'polypeptide(L)'
;GHNDHVSGAVEVLKKSGAMLVANFEICMYLVGQGVSGDKINPGNIGGTVDCGPFTTTFVQALHSSSFGGEGGTNTYLGNPGGLVLHFPEDKTLYHMGDTDIFSDMG
;
A
#
# COMPACT_ATOMS: atom_id res chain seq x y z
N GLY A 1 -4.41 -1.08 4.86
CA GLY A 1 -4.67 -2.41 5.47
C GLY A 1 -6.14 -2.76 5.53
N HIS A 2 -7.02 -1.80 5.84
CA HIS A 2 -8.46 -2.04 5.96
C HIS A 2 -9.06 -2.68 4.71
N ASN A 3 -10.11 -3.47 4.95
CA ASN A 3 -10.74 -4.31 3.94
C ASN A 3 -11.21 -3.49 2.73
N ASP A 4 -11.78 -2.31 2.94
CA ASP A 4 -12.24 -1.41 1.89
C ASP A 4 -11.12 -0.81 1.01
N HIS A 5 -9.86 -0.89 1.46
CA HIS A 5 -8.68 -0.48 0.69
C HIS A 5 -7.97 -1.66 0.00
N VAL A 6 -8.05 -2.86 0.57
CA VAL A 6 -7.27 -4.04 0.13
C VAL A 6 -8.13 -5.07 -0.62
N SER A 7 -9.45 -5.06 -0.44
CA SER A 7 -10.35 -6.03 -1.07
C SER A 7 -10.27 -5.97 -2.59
N GLY A 8 -10.26 -7.14 -3.24
CA GLY A 8 -10.14 -7.27 -4.69
C GLY A 8 -8.71 -7.17 -5.24
N ALA A 9 -7.72 -6.74 -4.44
CA ALA A 9 -6.34 -6.62 -4.90
C ALA A 9 -5.77 -7.94 -5.45
N VAL A 10 -6.03 -9.07 -4.78
CA VAL A 10 -5.58 -10.41 -5.23
C VAL A 10 -6.11 -10.73 -6.64
N GLU A 11 -7.37 -10.44 -6.89
CA GLU A 11 -8.01 -10.72 -8.19
C GLU A 11 -7.41 -9.85 -9.30
N VAL A 12 -7.26 -8.55 -9.03
CA VAL A 12 -6.66 -7.60 -9.98
C VAL A 12 -5.22 -7.99 -10.30
N LEU A 13 -4.42 -8.32 -9.28
CA LEU A 13 -3.01 -8.69 -9.45
C LEU A 13 -2.86 -9.98 -10.25
N LYS A 14 -3.70 -11.00 -10.00
CA LYS A 14 -3.71 -12.25 -10.77
C LYS A 14 -4.13 -12.04 -12.23
N LYS A 15 -5.13 -11.18 -12.48
CA LYS A 15 -5.64 -10.92 -13.84
C LYS A 15 -4.71 -10.06 -14.68
N SER A 16 -4.15 -9.02 -14.08
CA SER A 16 -3.32 -8.03 -14.80
C SER A 16 -1.85 -8.42 -14.85
N GLY A 17 -1.36 -9.18 -13.87
CA GLY A 17 0.07 -9.37 -13.68
C GLY A 17 0.81 -8.09 -13.30
N ALA A 18 0.11 -7.08 -12.77
CA ALA A 18 0.71 -5.85 -12.25
C ALA A 18 1.60 -6.12 -11.03
N MET A 19 2.50 -5.19 -10.75
CA MET A 19 3.33 -5.19 -9.55
C MET A 19 2.54 -4.63 -8.37
N LEU A 20 2.57 -5.34 -7.24
CA LEU A 20 2.02 -4.86 -5.97
C LEU A 20 3.03 -3.94 -5.27
N VAL A 21 2.65 -2.69 -5.05
CA VAL A 21 3.42 -1.71 -4.27
C VAL A 21 2.64 -1.42 -2.99
N ALA A 22 3.20 -1.80 -1.84
CA ALA A 22 2.60 -1.56 -0.52
C ALA A 22 3.68 -1.63 0.56
N ASN A 23 3.31 -1.44 1.83
CA ASN A 23 4.22 -1.75 2.93
C ASN A 23 4.57 -3.26 2.95
N PHE A 24 5.63 -3.62 3.68
CA PHE A 24 6.11 -5.00 3.73
C PHE A 24 5.03 -6.00 4.18
N GLU A 25 4.29 -5.70 5.25
CA GLU A 25 3.29 -6.59 5.82
C GLU A 25 2.11 -6.84 4.86
N ILE A 26 1.61 -5.81 4.17
CA ILE A 26 0.56 -5.95 3.15
C ILE A 26 1.06 -6.82 1.99
N CYS A 27 2.30 -6.61 1.54
CA CYS A 27 2.88 -7.42 0.47
C CYS A 27 2.93 -8.90 0.88
N MET A 28 3.49 -9.20 2.05
CA MET A 28 3.60 -10.58 2.53
C MET A 28 2.23 -11.22 2.76
N TYR A 29 1.28 -10.47 3.32
CA TYR A 29 -0.09 -10.94 3.49
C TYR A 29 -0.72 -11.33 2.15
N LEU A 30 -0.66 -10.47 1.14
CA LEU A 30 -1.25 -10.74 -0.18
C LEU A 30 -0.52 -11.86 -0.93
N VAL A 31 0.80 -12.00 -0.77
CA VAL A 31 1.55 -13.18 -1.26
C VAL A 31 1.02 -14.46 -0.61
N GLY A 32 0.75 -14.44 0.70
CA GLY A 32 0.08 -15.55 1.40
C GLY A 32 -1.33 -15.87 0.86
N GLN A 33 -2.02 -14.90 0.25
CA GLN A 33 -3.30 -15.08 -0.45
C GLN A 33 -3.15 -15.50 -1.93
N GLY A 34 -1.92 -15.79 -2.36
CA GLY A 34 -1.61 -16.28 -3.70
C GLY A 34 -1.30 -15.19 -4.73
N VAL A 35 -0.96 -13.97 -4.31
CA VAL A 35 -0.26 -13.01 -5.19
C VAL A 35 1.16 -13.52 -5.46
N SER A 36 1.66 -13.28 -6.67
CA SER A 36 2.99 -13.74 -7.06
C SER A 36 4.09 -12.98 -6.33
N GLY A 37 4.99 -13.70 -5.65
CA GLY A 37 6.08 -13.11 -4.86
C GLY A 37 7.21 -12.47 -5.67
N ASP A 38 7.26 -12.71 -6.99
CA ASP A 38 8.17 -12.06 -7.93
C ASP A 38 7.65 -10.70 -8.44
N LYS A 39 6.38 -10.36 -8.14
CA LYS A 39 5.70 -9.14 -8.59
C LYS A 39 5.27 -8.26 -7.42
N ILE A 40 6.11 -8.16 -6.41
CA ILE A 40 5.93 -7.25 -5.28
C ILE A 40 7.09 -6.27 -5.20
N ASN A 41 6.82 -5.07 -4.69
CA ASN A 41 7.81 -4.05 -4.42
C ASN A 41 7.51 -3.43 -3.04
N PRO A 42 7.95 -4.11 -1.96
CA PRO A 42 7.64 -3.69 -0.60
C PRO A 42 8.45 -2.44 -0.24
N GLY A 43 7.74 -1.39 0.19
CA GLY A 43 8.33 -0.19 0.79
C GLY A 43 7.98 -0.05 2.27
N ASN A 44 8.30 1.10 2.84
CA ASN A 44 7.82 1.51 4.17
C ASN A 44 7.88 3.04 4.31
N ILE A 45 7.19 3.59 5.30
CA ILE A 45 7.07 5.03 5.55
C ILE A 45 8.44 5.71 5.56
N GLY A 46 8.55 6.82 4.82
CA GLY A 46 9.78 7.58 4.59
C GLY A 46 10.64 7.05 3.43
N GLY A 47 10.41 5.82 2.98
CA GLY A 47 11.10 5.20 1.85
C GLY A 47 10.47 5.58 0.50
N THR A 48 11.31 5.57 -0.54
CA THR A 48 10.87 5.69 -1.93
C THR A 48 11.24 4.42 -2.69
N VAL A 49 10.30 3.88 -3.46
CA VAL A 49 10.52 2.70 -4.32
C VAL A 49 10.38 3.08 -5.78
N ASP A 50 11.25 2.51 -6.61
CA ASP A 50 11.17 2.63 -8.06
C ASP A 50 10.14 1.65 -8.61
N CYS A 51 9.14 2.15 -9.33
CA CYS A 51 8.09 1.34 -9.94
C CYS A 51 8.30 1.16 -11.45
N GLY A 52 9.39 1.68 -12.02
CA GLY A 52 9.70 1.71 -13.45
C GLY A 52 9.37 3.07 -14.07
N PRO A 53 8.12 3.30 -14.55
CA PRO A 53 7.76 4.56 -15.19
C PRO A 53 7.53 5.72 -14.21
N PHE A 54 7.47 5.45 -12.90
CA PHE A 54 7.31 6.42 -11.84
C PHE A 54 7.96 5.90 -10.56
N THR A 55 8.16 6.77 -9.57
CA THR A 55 8.57 6.38 -8.22
C THR A 55 7.45 6.66 -7.22
N THR A 56 7.46 5.93 -6.11
CA THR A 56 6.45 6.09 -5.05
C THR A 56 7.14 6.29 -3.71
N THR A 57 6.91 7.42 -3.06
CA THR A 57 7.31 7.68 -1.67
C THR A 57 6.18 7.34 -0.72
N PHE A 58 6.48 6.57 0.32
CA PHE A 58 5.52 6.27 1.39
C PHE A 58 5.58 7.38 2.44
N VAL A 59 4.44 7.94 2.80
CA VAL A 59 4.34 9.04 3.78
C VAL A 59 3.42 8.68 4.92
N GLN A 60 3.58 9.39 6.04
CA GLN A 60 2.84 9.13 7.26
C GLN A 60 1.32 9.29 7.06
N ALA A 61 0.57 8.42 7.73
CA ALA A 61 -0.86 8.55 7.95
C ALA A 61 -1.14 8.31 9.44
N LEU A 62 -2.07 9.08 10.02
CA LEU A 62 -2.59 8.84 11.36
C LEU A 62 -3.90 8.05 11.25
N HIS A 63 -3.80 6.73 11.30
CA HIS A 63 -4.94 5.81 11.19
C HIS A 63 -4.61 4.43 11.78
N SER A 64 -5.41 3.42 11.48
CA SER A 64 -5.11 2.00 11.71
C SER A 64 -4.90 1.22 10.41
N SER A 65 -4.27 0.05 10.50
CA SER A 65 -4.07 -0.84 9.35
C SER A 65 -4.11 -2.31 9.77
N SER A 66 -5.29 -2.90 9.64
CA SER A 66 -5.53 -4.33 9.83
C SER A 66 -6.52 -4.86 8.80
N PHE A 67 -6.51 -6.17 8.58
CA PHE A 67 -7.51 -6.85 7.76
C PHE A 67 -8.37 -7.77 8.63
N GLY A 68 -9.68 -7.58 8.54
CA GLY A 68 -10.67 -8.35 9.30
C GLY A 68 -10.81 -9.78 8.77
N GLY A 69 -10.80 -10.74 9.69
CA GLY A 69 -11.08 -12.15 9.45
C GLY A 69 -12.38 -12.61 10.14
N GLU A 70 -12.62 -13.92 10.11
CA GLU A 70 -13.78 -14.51 10.76
C GLU A 70 -13.75 -14.34 12.29
N GLY A 71 -14.93 -14.32 12.91
CA GLY A 71 -15.05 -14.25 14.37
C GLY A 71 -14.52 -12.96 15.01
N GLY A 72 -14.39 -11.87 14.24
CA GLY A 72 -13.87 -10.59 14.72
C GLY A 72 -12.35 -10.54 14.85
N THR A 73 -11.63 -11.53 14.30
CA THR A 73 -10.17 -11.52 14.26
C THR A 73 -9.66 -10.41 13.34
N ASN A 74 -8.48 -9.88 13.66
CA ASN A 74 -7.81 -8.86 12.85
C ASN A 74 -6.34 -9.22 12.66
N THR A 75 -5.91 -9.29 11.40
CA THR A 75 -4.49 -9.45 11.06
C THR A 75 -3.86 -8.06 10.96
N TYR A 76 -2.80 -7.81 11.73
CA TYR A 76 -2.02 -6.57 11.62
C TYR A 76 -1.29 -6.52 10.28
N LEU A 77 -1.40 -5.41 9.55
CA LEU A 77 -0.82 -5.22 8.23
C LEU A 77 0.11 -4.00 8.16
N GLY A 78 0.98 -3.86 9.17
CA GLY A 78 1.93 -2.75 9.24
C GLY A 78 1.29 -1.43 9.63
N ASN A 79 2.05 -0.35 9.59
CA ASN A 79 1.51 1.00 9.81
C ASN A 79 0.74 1.49 8.56
N PRO A 80 -0.33 2.30 8.74
CA PRO A 80 -0.95 3.00 7.63
C PRO A 80 0.03 4.01 7.01
N GLY A 81 -0.19 4.34 5.75
CA GLY A 81 0.58 5.36 5.06
C GLY A 81 -0.14 5.86 3.82
N GLY A 82 0.17 7.10 3.47
CA GLY A 82 -0.13 7.66 2.15
C GLY A 82 0.99 7.35 1.16
N LEU A 83 0.75 7.68 -0.10
CA LEU A 83 1.71 7.54 -1.20
C LEU A 83 1.82 8.86 -1.97
N VAL A 84 3.05 9.28 -2.24
CA VAL A 84 3.36 10.37 -3.17
C VAL A 84 3.96 9.74 -4.42
N LEU A 85 3.26 9.85 -5.54
CA LEU A 85 3.64 9.29 -6.83
C LEU A 85 4.31 10.38 -7.66
N HIS A 86 5.55 10.14 -8.07
CA HIS A 86 6.35 11.07 -8.86
C HIS A 86 6.50 10.55 -10.28
N PHE A 87 6.00 11.33 -11.24
CA PHE A 87 6.06 11.01 -12.66
C PHE A 87 7.10 11.91 -13.34
N PRO A 88 7.99 11.37 -14.20
CA PRO A 88 8.93 12.19 -14.95
C PRO A 88 8.20 13.25 -15.78
N GLU A 89 8.60 14.52 -15.60
CA GLU A 89 8.07 15.68 -16.35
C GLU A 89 6.55 15.93 -16.21
N ASP A 90 5.89 15.32 -15.22
CA ASP A 90 4.45 15.49 -14.98
C ASP A 90 4.16 15.81 -13.50
N LYS A 91 2.91 16.06 -13.17
CA LYS A 91 2.47 16.41 -11.82
C LYS A 91 2.59 15.23 -10.87
N THR A 92 3.08 15.53 -9.67
CA THR A 92 3.02 14.61 -8.54
C THR A 92 1.58 14.40 -8.06
N LEU A 93 1.21 13.15 -7.78
CA LEU A 93 -0.06 12.80 -7.13
C LEU A 93 0.21 12.42 -5.67
N TYR A 94 -0.43 13.11 -4.73
CA TYR A 94 -0.47 12.70 -3.33
C TYR A 94 -1.78 11.97 -3.03
N HIS A 95 -1.70 10.67 -2.77
CA HIS A 95 -2.81 9.86 -2.29
C HIS A 95 -2.65 9.58 -0.79
N MET A 96 -3.43 10.26 0.03
CA MET A 96 -3.28 10.23 1.50
C MET A 96 -3.73 8.91 2.13
N GLY A 97 -4.59 8.15 1.44
CA GLY A 97 -5.32 7.04 2.05
C GLY A 97 -6.26 7.56 3.13
N ASP A 98 -6.65 6.69 4.05
CA ASP A 98 -7.31 7.14 5.27
C ASP A 98 -6.26 7.70 6.24
N THR A 99 -6.44 8.95 6.61
CA THR A 99 -5.65 9.61 7.65
C THR A 99 -6.47 10.72 8.28
N ASP A 100 -6.31 10.95 9.58
CA ASP A 100 -6.71 12.21 10.21
C ASP A 100 -5.77 13.35 9.78
N ILE A 101 -6.16 14.59 10.09
CA ILE A 101 -5.29 15.75 9.95
C ILE A 101 -4.14 15.71 10.96
N PHE A 102 -2.93 16.02 10.51
CA PHE A 102 -1.77 16.17 11.39
C PHE A 102 -0.89 17.35 10.96
N SER A 103 -0.05 17.83 11.89
CA SER A 103 0.75 19.06 11.70
C SER A 103 1.64 19.02 10.46
N ASP A 104 2.08 17.83 10.07
CA ASP A 104 3.11 17.62 9.05
C ASP A 104 2.50 17.37 7.65
N MET A 105 1.18 17.56 7.46
CA MET A 105 0.51 17.42 6.16
C MET A 105 0.74 18.60 5.19
N GLY A 106 1.45 19.64 5.63
CA GLY A 106 1.68 20.89 4.89
C GLY A 106 2.74 20.82 3.80
#